data_AF-A0A645I160-F1
#
_entry.id   AF-A0A645I160-F1
#
_cell.length_a   1.000
_cell.length_b   1.000
_cell.length_c   1.000
_cell.angle_alpha   90.00
_cell.angle_beta   90.00
_cell.angle_gamma   90.00
#
_symmetry.space_group_name_H-M   'P 1'
#
loop_
_entity.id
_entity.type
_entity.pdbx_description
1 polymer ?
#
loop_
_entity_poly.entity_id
_entity_poly.type
_entity_poly.pdbx_seq_one_letter_code
_entity_poly.pdbx_strand_id
1 'polypeptide(L)'
;MGSWGQEADLDAAFASMKTHFVDKGYPAILGEFGAIKRATLTGDALTHHLESRAYYVKQVVSTAKKYGMVPFYWDNGPSGNNAMGIFNRATGAVSDQQILNGLVEGSAVNYPF
;
A
#
# COMPACT_ATOMS: atom_id res chain seq x y z
N MET A 1 -5.77 -16.23 -13.02
CA MET A 1 -5.92 -15.20 -11.97
C MET A 1 -6.08 -15.91 -10.64
N GLY A 2 -5.55 -15.36 -9.55
CA GLY A 2 -5.73 -15.92 -8.21
C GLY A 2 -7.19 -15.77 -7.75
N SER A 3 -7.68 -16.69 -6.93
CA SER A 3 -9.05 -16.71 -6.43
C SER A 3 -9.22 -16.07 -5.05
N TRP A 4 -8.15 -15.52 -4.48
CA TRP A 4 -8.12 -14.98 -3.12
C TRP A 4 -7.06 -13.87 -3.01
N GLY A 5 -7.18 -13.05 -1.96
CA GLY A 5 -6.27 -11.96 -1.67
C GLY A 5 -6.31 -10.84 -2.73
N GLN A 6 -7.45 -10.66 -3.38
CA GLN A 6 -7.66 -9.63 -4.41
C GLN A 6 -8.42 -8.42 -3.81
N GLU A 7 -8.85 -7.48 -4.64
CA GLU A 7 -9.47 -6.22 -4.21
C GLU A 7 -10.76 -6.42 -3.41
N ALA A 8 -11.55 -7.46 -3.74
CA ALA A 8 -12.77 -7.79 -3.00
C ALA A 8 -12.47 -8.24 -1.55
N ASP A 9 -11.38 -8.99 -1.35
CA ASP A 9 -10.95 -9.43 -0.01
C ASP A 9 -10.43 -8.24 0.80
N LEU A 10 -9.68 -7.35 0.17
CA LEU A 10 -9.20 -6.10 0.78
C LEU A 10 -10.39 -5.21 1.22
N ASP A 11 -11.36 -5.01 0.33
CA ASP A 11 -12.54 -4.19 0.61
C ASP A 11 -13.36 -4.77 1.78
N ALA A 12 -13.60 -6.10 1.77
CA ALA A 12 -14.30 -6.78 2.85
C ALA A 12 -13.55 -6.68 4.20
N ALA A 13 -12.24 -6.84 4.19
CA ALA A 13 -11.41 -6.72 5.40
C ALA A 13 -11.50 -5.31 6.01
N PHE A 14 -11.42 -4.25 5.20
CA PHE A 14 -11.44 -2.87 5.70
C PHE A 14 -12.86 -2.37 6.00
N ALA A 15 -13.88 -2.87 5.31
CA ALA A 15 -15.27 -2.66 5.68
C ALA A 15 -15.55 -3.17 7.10
N SER A 16 -15.01 -4.34 7.47
CA SER A 16 -15.11 -4.90 8.82
C SER A 16 -14.51 -3.95 9.88
N MET A 17 -13.34 -3.36 9.60
CA MET A 17 -12.72 -2.38 10.49
C MET A 17 -13.60 -1.14 10.69
N LYS A 18 -14.27 -0.68 9.63
CA LYS A 18 -15.24 0.42 9.73
C LYS A 18 -16.41 0.06 10.64
N THR A 19 -17.06 -1.07 10.41
CA THR A 19 -18.23 -1.52 11.18
C THR A 19 -17.91 -1.73 12.66
N HIS A 20 -16.75 -2.28 12.97
CA HIS A 20 -16.42 -2.64 14.35
C HIS A 20 -15.80 -1.50 15.16
N PHE A 21 -15.14 -0.52 14.51
CA PHE A 21 -14.42 0.57 15.18
C PHE A 21 -14.82 1.97 14.69
N VAL A 22 -14.62 2.28 13.41
CA VAL A 22 -14.75 3.65 12.88
C VAL A 22 -16.17 4.18 13.04
N ASP A 23 -17.20 3.38 12.76
CA ASP A 23 -18.62 3.76 12.92
C ASP A 23 -19.02 4.00 14.37
N LYS A 24 -18.22 3.53 15.32
CA LYS A 24 -18.42 3.74 16.75
C LYS A 24 -17.61 4.93 17.29
N GLY A 25 -16.99 5.70 16.40
CA GLY A 25 -16.17 6.86 16.76
C GLY A 25 -14.76 6.52 17.21
N TYR A 26 -14.26 5.31 16.95
CA TYR A 26 -12.87 4.93 17.21
C TYR A 26 -12.06 4.98 15.91
N PRO A 27 -11.18 5.99 15.71
CA PRO A 27 -10.29 6.02 14.55
C PRO A 27 -9.38 4.79 14.53
N ALA A 28 -9.17 4.23 13.34
CA ALA A 28 -8.32 3.05 13.17
C ALA A 28 -7.02 3.41 12.44
N ILE A 29 -5.90 2.86 12.91
CA ILE A 29 -4.58 2.97 12.28
C ILE A 29 -4.28 1.64 11.60
N LEU A 30 -4.08 1.65 10.28
CA LEU A 30 -3.42 0.54 9.59
C LEU A 30 -1.92 0.76 9.76
N GLY A 31 -1.37 0.23 10.85
CA GLY A 31 -0.03 0.57 11.33
C GLY A 31 1.10 0.15 10.40
N GLU A 32 0.90 -0.93 9.63
CA GLU A 32 1.88 -1.41 8.67
C GLU A 32 1.17 -2.04 7.48
N PHE A 33 1.66 -1.72 6.29
CA PHE A 33 1.39 -2.48 5.07
C PHE A 33 2.54 -2.30 4.09
N GLY A 34 2.68 -3.25 3.18
CA GLY A 34 3.65 -3.16 2.11
C GLY A 34 3.69 -4.43 1.29
N ALA A 35 4.37 -4.37 0.16
CA ALA A 35 4.69 -5.52 -0.66
C ALA A 35 6.15 -5.39 -1.10
N ILE A 36 6.91 -6.47 -1.01
CA ILE A 36 8.34 -6.48 -1.33
C ILE A 36 8.57 -6.26 -2.84
N LYS A 37 9.67 -5.60 -3.19
CA LYS A 37 10.20 -5.57 -4.56
C LYS A 37 10.93 -6.87 -4.88
N ARG A 38 10.60 -7.53 -5.98
CA ARG A 38 11.24 -8.76 -6.48
C ARG A 38 12.19 -8.41 -7.62
N ALA A 39 13.32 -7.81 -7.28
CA ALA A 39 14.28 -7.29 -8.25
C ALA A 39 15.10 -8.37 -8.98
N THR A 40 14.93 -9.65 -8.64
CA THR A 40 15.50 -10.77 -9.41
C THR A 40 14.68 -11.13 -10.65
N LEU A 41 13.44 -10.64 -10.78
CA LEU A 41 12.67 -10.78 -12.01
C LEU A 41 13.30 -9.94 -13.13
N THR A 42 13.03 -10.33 -14.39
CA THR A 42 13.52 -9.63 -15.58
C THR A 42 12.43 -9.55 -16.64
N GLY A 43 12.62 -8.68 -17.66
CA GLY A 43 11.67 -8.51 -18.77
C GLY A 43 10.26 -8.14 -18.31
N ASP A 44 9.25 -8.65 -19.02
CA ASP A 44 7.83 -8.37 -18.75
C ASP A 44 7.39 -8.80 -17.35
N ALA A 45 7.99 -9.87 -16.81
CA ALA A 45 7.70 -10.32 -15.45
C ALA A 45 8.10 -9.27 -14.40
N LEU A 46 9.23 -8.57 -14.60
CA LEU A 46 9.61 -7.46 -13.73
C LEU A 46 8.68 -6.27 -13.92
N THR A 47 8.38 -5.90 -15.16
CA THR A 47 7.47 -4.78 -15.48
C THR A 47 6.12 -4.96 -14.79
N HIS A 48 5.44 -6.10 -15.02
CA HIS A 48 4.15 -6.38 -14.42
C HIS A 48 4.20 -6.52 -12.90
N HIS A 49 5.29 -7.05 -12.35
CA HIS A 49 5.48 -7.08 -10.90
C HIS A 49 5.53 -5.67 -10.31
N LEU A 50 6.30 -4.76 -10.89
CA LEU A 50 6.45 -3.39 -10.41
C LEU A 50 5.14 -2.60 -10.54
N GLU A 51 4.44 -2.74 -11.68
CA GLU A 51 3.11 -2.17 -11.90
C GLU A 51 2.09 -2.67 -10.86
N SER A 52 2.00 -4.00 -10.67
CA SER A 52 1.07 -4.62 -9.73
C SER A 52 1.39 -4.21 -8.29
N ARG A 53 2.67 -4.08 -7.93
CA ARG A 53 3.10 -3.64 -6.60
C ARG A 53 2.70 -2.20 -6.32
N ALA A 54 2.87 -1.30 -7.29
CA ALA A 54 2.42 0.09 -7.16
C ALA A 54 0.89 0.19 -7.08
N TYR A 55 0.19 -0.60 -7.90
CA TYR A 55 -1.28 -0.69 -7.86
C TYR A 55 -1.78 -1.20 -6.49
N TYR A 56 -1.16 -2.25 -5.95
CA TYR A 56 -1.47 -2.76 -4.60
C TYR A 56 -1.38 -1.66 -3.54
N VAL A 57 -0.26 -0.90 -3.54
CA VAL A 57 -0.08 0.20 -2.57
C VAL A 57 -1.16 1.25 -2.73
N LYS A 58 -1.47 1.65 -3.96
CA LYS A 58 -2.56 2.59 -4.25
C LYS A 58 -3.92 2.07 -3.75
N GLN A 59 -4.23 0.80 -3.97
CA GLN A 59 -5.51 0.19 -3.54
C GLN A 59 -5.61 0.13 -2.02
N VAL A 60 -4.54 -0.29 -1.33
CA VAL A 60 -4.55 -0.33 0.14
C VAL A 60 -4.75 1.07 0.72
N VAL A 61 -4.04 2.09 0.24
CA VAL A 61 -4.21 3.46 0.73
C VAL A 61 -5.62 3.99 0.42
N SER A 62 -6.09 3.84 -0.82
CA SER A 62 -7.42 4.28 -1.25
C SER A 62 -8.52 3.65 -0.39
N THR A 63 -8.44 2.33 -0.18
CA THR A 63 -9.44 1.56 0.54
C THR A 63 -9.41 1.85 2.04
N ALA A 64 -8.21 1.99 2.63
CA ALA A 64 -8.05 2.38 4.03
C ALA A 64 -8.71 3.74 4.28
N LYS A 65 -8.42 4.74 3.42
CA LYS A 65 -9.02 6.07 3.53
C LYS A 65 -10.54 6.03 3.36
N LYS A 66 -11.05 5.32 2.34
CA LYS A 66 -12.50 5.11 2.11
C LYS A 66 -13.21 4.63 3.38
N TYR A 67 -12.59 3.73 4.14
CA TYR A 67 -13.17 3.13 5.35
C TYR A 67 -12.80 3.86 6.65
N GLY A 68 -12.16 5.03 6.58
CA GLY A 68 -11.84 5.85 7.76
C GLY A 68 -10.68 5.28 8.58
N MET A 69 -9.71 4.67 7.90
CA MET A 69 -8.45 4.22 8.48
C MET A 69 -7.30 5.12 8.02
N VAL A 70 -6.27 5.28 8.85
CA VAL A 70 -5.03 5.98 8.51
C VAL A 70 -3.93 4.96 8.19
N PRO A 71 -3.48 4.84 6.92
CA PRO A 71 -2.49 3.84 6.51
C PRO A 71 -1.05 4.35 6.68
N PHE A 72 -0.20 3.51 7.28
CA PHE A 72 1.24 3.74 7.43
C PHE A 72 2.01 2.66 6.66
N TYR A 73 2.77 3.10 5.66
CA TYR A 73 3.57 2.20 4.82
C TYR A 73 4.81 1.72 5.58
N TRP A 74 5.07 0.42 5.49
CA TRP A 74 6.26 -0.17 6.09
C TRP A 74 7.49 -0.01 5.20
N ASP A 75 8.26 1.05 5.45
CA ASP A 75 9.59 1.26 4.87
C ASP A 75 10.65 0.56 5.74
N ASN A 76 11.27 -0.50 5.23
CA ASN A 76 12.34 -1.20 5.93
C ASN A 76 13.76 -0.66 5.66
N GLY A 77 13.90 0.33 4.75
CA GLY A 77 15.15 1.03 4.45
C GLY A 77 15.78 0.68 3.10
N PRO A 78 16.14 -0.59 2.83
CA PRO A 78 16.69 -0.99 1.54
C PRO A 78 15.64 -0.93 0.41
N SER A 79 16.04 -0.59 -0.82
CA SER A 79 15.16 -0.53 -2.00
C SER A 79 15.40 -1.65 -3.04
N GLY A 80 16.25 -2.61 -2.69
CA GLY A 80 16.66 -3.72 -3.54
C GLY A 80 15.70 -4.92 -3.54
N ASN A 81 16.22 -6.10 -3.87
CA ASN A 81 15.43 -7.33 -3.85
C ASN A 81 14.92 -7.66 -2.44
N ASN A 82 13.68 -8.12 -2.34
CA ASN A 82 12.96 -8.46 -1.12
C ASN A 82 12.82 -7.30 -0.12
N ALA A 83 12.80 -6.05 -0.61
CA ALA A 83 12.77 -4.87 0.24
C ALA A 83 11.58 -3.95 -0.07
N MET A 84 11.35 -2.99 0.83
CA MET A 84 10.23 -2.04 0.80
C MET A 84 10.67 -0.59 1.02
N GLY A 85 11.97 -0.29 1.11
CA GLY A 85 12.46 1.08 1.24
C GLY A 85 12.09 1.96 0.05
N ILE A 86 11.46 3.09 0.32
CA ILE A 86 11.11 4.13 -0.67
C ILE A 86 12.11 5.30 -0.64
N PHE A 87 12.83 5.49 0.47
CA PHE A 87 13.86 6.52 0.61
C PHE A 87 15.23 5.92 0.88
N ASN A 88 16.27 6.51 0.27
CA ASN A 88 17.65 6.24 0.66
C ASN A 88 17.94 6.99 1.95
N ARG A 89 18.02 6.27 3.07
CA ARG A 89 18.21 6.85 4.41
C ARG A 89 19.53 7.59 4.61
N ALA A 90 20.55 7.31 3.80
CA ALA A 90 21.84 7.98 3.89
C ALA A 90 21.85 9.35 3.20
N THR A 91 20.98 9.55 2.19
CA THR A 91 20.98 10.76 1.35
C THR A 91 19.67 11.56 1.42
N GLY A 92 18.59 10.96 1.94
CA GLY A 92 17.25 11.53 1.90
C GLY A 92 16.57 11.48 0.54
N ALA A 93 17.23 10.95 -0.50
CA ALA A 93 16.67 10.87 -1.85
C ALA A 93 15.59 9.78 -1.97
N VAL A 94 14.63 9.98 -2.88
CA VAL A 94 13.65 8.95 -3.24
C VAL A 94 14.33 7.83 -4.01
N SER A 95 14.20 6.59 -3.52
CA SER A 95 14.71 5.37 -4.17
C SER A 95 13.66 4.61 -4.96
N ASP A 96 12.37 4.77 -4.61
CA ASP A 96 11.26 4.10 -5.28
C ASP A 96 10.12 5.09 -5.56
N GLN A 97 10.28 5.86 -6.64
CA GLN A 97 9.31 6.88 -7.04
C GLN A 97 7.95 6.27 -7.40
N GLN A 98 7.92 5.03 -7.91
CA GLN A 98 6.68 4.39 -8.33
C GLN A 98 5.77 4.10 -7.14
N ILE A 99 6.34 3.62 -6.03
CA ILE A 99 5.59 3.42 -4.79
C ILE A 99 5.19 4.75 -4.17
N LEU A 100 6.08 5.74 -4.15
CA LEU A 100 5.75 7.07 -3.65
C LEU A 100 4.55 7.66 -4.41
N ASN A 101 4.51 7.54 -5.73
CA ASN A 101 3.37 7.96 -6.54
C ASN A 101 2.11 7.18 -6.17
N GLY A 102 2.19 5.85 -6.03
CA GLY A 102 1.04 5.04 -5.61
C GLY A 102 0.47 5.45 -4.24
N LEU A 103 1.33 5.77 -3.28
CA LEU A 103 0.92 6.31 -1.97
C LEU A 103 0.18 7.65 -2.11
N VAL A 104 0.76 8.58 -2.87
CA VAL A 104 0.18 9.92 -3.10
C VAL A 104 -1.15 9.82 -3.85
N GLU A 105 -1.21 9.05 -4.93
CA GLU A 105 -2.43 8.84 -5.70
C GLU A 105 -3.54 8.20 -4.86
N GLY A 106 -3.22 7.14 -4.10
CA GLY A 106 -4.21 6.50 -3.23
C GLY A 106 -4.70 7.44 -2.12
N SER A 107 -3.85 8.38 -1.70
CA SER A 107 -4.19 9.36 -0.69
C SER A 107 -5.19 10.42 -1.16
N ALA A 108 -5.46 10.53 -2.46
CA ALA A 108 -6.42 11.49 -3.01
C ALA A 108 -7.89 11.15 -2.71
N VAL A 109 -8.17 9.93 -2.23
CA VAL A 109 -9.53 9.54 -1.81
C VAL A 109 -9.97 10.33 -0.57
N ASN A 110 -11.21 10.79 -0.56
CA ASN A 110 -11.78 11.50 0.58
C ASN A 110 -11.84 10.61 1.83
N TYR A 111 -11.41 11.17 2.96
CA TYR A 111 -11.64 10.55 4.26
C TYR A 111 -13.12 10.78 4.64
N PRO A 112 -13.82 9.81 5.25
CA PRO A 112 -15.27 9.86 5.38
C PRO A 112 -15.77 10.75 6.53
N PHE A 113 -15.22 11.96 6.70
CA PHE A 113 -15.68 13.00 7.65
C PHE A 113 -15.23 14.39 7.18
#